data_AF-A0A951HGV7-F1
#
_entry.id   AF-A0A951HGV7-F1
#
_cell.length_a   1.000
_cell.length_b   1.000
_cell.length_c   1.000
_cell.angle_alpha   90.00
_cell.angle_beta   90.00
_cell.angle_gamma   90.00
#
_symmetry.space_group_name_H-M   'P 1'
#
loop_
_entity.id
_entity.type
_entity.pdbx_description
1 polymer ?
#
loop_
_entity_poly.entity_id
_entity_poly.type
_entity_poly.pdbx_seq_one_letter_code
_entity_poly.pdbx_strand_id
1 'polypeptide(L)'
;MGGRRNFAIFLGAFAMLAAFVFAVALAPRATAQNPHVSGGAYVGVATCGGTTCHGRNEGDGAVVRQDELRLWQDPATAAGAHSRAWDVLRDERAQVIGRRLGIGDPTTAPECLGCHATPSGPRGLRFQTSDGVGCESCHGPASNWLHSHYAVGGTHADNVSRGLVPLENPRVRASRCLDCHFGSAGEGQFVTHRIMAAGHPRISFELDLFSTLQQHYNLDQDYGQRKVRASSTQVWAIGQAMALDRALSLFTTARGTEGMFPEFYFFDCHSCHRRISDDPRFRPAAVANPARPIPSGMPPFNDENMIMLSAAARVVAPGLAARFEQASRDFHASIDRDRPAAIAAAQRLRSAAQALADAFSSAQLGTPQTFAIIDTITANAIRERFTDYAGSVQAVMATDTLLSALVNQGQVSAGAASGIRADINAAYRAVHDPNDYDPAGFRASLGRAAAAIRRLR
;
A
#
# COMPACT_ATOMS: atom_id res chain seq x y z
N MET A 1 -13.77 -38.46 -59.75
CA MET A 1 -12.63 -38.24 -58.84
C MET A 1 -12.69 -36.80 -58.33
N GLY A 2 -13.19 -36.55 -57.10
CA GLY A 2 -13.33 -35.16 -56.61
C GLY A 2 -13.61 -35.02 -55.11
N GLY A 3 -14.26 -36.00 -54.47
CA GLY A 3 -14.66 -35.89 -53.05
C GLY A 3 -13.54 -36.07 -52.02
N ARG A 4 -12.45 -36.77 -52.35
CA ARG A 4 -11.39 -37.13 -51.37
C ARG A 4 -10.39 -36.00 -51.06
N ARG A 5 -10.21 -35.02 -51.95
CA ARG A 5 -9.29 -33.88 -51.70
C ARG A 5 -9.88 -32.84 -50.76
N ASN A 6 -11.19 -32.61 -50.83
CA ASN A 6 -11.84 -31.58 -50.01
C ASN A 6 -11.91 -31.99 -48.53
N PHE A 7 -12.12 -33.27 -48.24
CA PHE A 7 -12.19 -33.77 -46.86
C PHE A 7 -10.83 -33.67 -46.12
N ALA A 8 -9.72 -33.92 -46.82
CA ALA A 8 -8.38 -33.80 -46.25
C ALA A 8 -7.99 -32.35 -45.92
N ILE A 9 -8.44 -31.39 -46.75
CA ILE A 9 -8.18 -29.95 -46.52
C ILE A 9 -8.97 -29.45 -45.31
N PHE A 10 -10.23 -29.87 -45.16
CA PHE A 10 -11.06 -29.48 -44.01
C PHE A 10 -10.54 -30.04 -42.68
N LEU A 11 -10.05 -31.28 -42.65
CA LEU A 11 -9.43 -31.85 -41.44
C LEU A 11 -8.12 -31.15 -41.08
N GLY A 12 -7.29 -30.78 -42.07
CA GLY A 12 -6.05 -30.03 -41.83
C GLY A 12 -6.30 -28.63 -41.27
N ALA A 13 -7.32 -27.93 -41.77
CA ALA A 13 -7.71 -26.62 -41.26
C ALA A 13 -8.27 -26.69 -39.83
N PHE A 14 -9.06 -27.71 -39.51
CA PHE A 14 -9.59 -27.91 -38.16
C PHE A 14 -8.50 -28.29 -37.16
N ALA A 15 -7.53 -29.12 -37.56
CA ALA A 15 -6.39 -29.47 -36.72
C ALA A 15 -5.47 -28.27 -36.46
N MET A 16 -5.23 -27.41 -37.45
CA MET A 16 -4.46 -26.18 -37.26
C MET A 16 -5.20 -25.17 -36.37
N LEU A 17 -6.51 -25.02 -36.52
CA LEU A 17 -7.30 -24.12 -35.67
C LEU A 17 -7.35 -24.63 -34.22
N ALA A 18 -7.51 -25.93 -34.02
CA ALA A 18 -7.48 -26.55 -32.68
C ALA A 18 -6.09 -26.41 -32.03
N ALA A 19 -5.00 -26.61 -32.79
CA ALA A 19 -3.64 -26.41 -32.30
C ALA A 19 -3.36 -24.94 -31.94
N PHE A 20 -3.89 -23.99 -32.71
CA PHE A 20 -3.75 -22.55 -32.44
C PHE A 20 -4.54 -22.13 -31.19
N VAL A 21 -5.77 -22.62 -31.02
CA VAL A 21 -6.58 -22.35 -29.81
C VAL A 21 -5.93 -22.99 -28.56
N PHE A 22 -5.37 -24.19 -28.69
CA PHE A 22 -4.67 -24.86 -27.59
C PHE A 22 -3.36 -24.14 -27.21
N ALA A 23 -2.62 -23.61 -28.19
CA ALA A 23 -1.42 -22.81 -27.96
C ALA A 23 -1.72 -21.45 -27.29
N VAL A 24 -2.85 -20.82 -27.62
CA VAL A 24 -3.29 -19.56 -26.97
C VAL A 24 -3.82 -19.82 -25.55
N ALA A 25 -4.47 -20.97 -25.31
CA ALA A 25 -4.97 -21.34 -23.98
C ALA A 25 -3.87 -21.76 -23.00
N LEU A 26 -2.74 -22.27 -23.50
CA LEU A 26 -1.56 -22.68 -22.72
C LEU A 26 -0.44 -21.63 -22.71
N ALA A 27 -0.59 -20.52 -23.45
CA ALA A 27 0.33 -19.40 -23.34
C ALA A 27 0.32 -18.90 -21.89
N PRO A 28 1.47 -18.82 -21.21
CA PRO A 28 1.52 -18.31 -19.84
C PRO A 28 0.90 -16.92 -19.85
N ARG A 29 -0.20 -16.74 -19.11
CA ARG A 29 -0.72 -15.40 -18.82
C ARG A 29 0.40 -14.66 -18.15
N ALA A 30 0.96 -13.67 -18.85
CA ALA A 30 1.94 -12.77 -18.28
C ALA A 30 1.30 -12.16 -17.03
N THR A 31 1.70 -12.65 -15.86
CA THR A 31 1.65 -11.86 -14.64
C THR A 31 2.37 -10.57 -14.99
N ALA A 32 1.77 -9.41 -14.72
CA ALA A 32 2.46 -8.13 -14.77
C ALA A 32 3.67 -8.19 -13.82
N GLN A 33 4.78 -8.74 -14.31
CA GLN A 33 6.09 -8.53 -13.77
C GLN A 33 6.35 -7.05 -14.04
N ASN A 34 6.65 -6.30 -12.97
CA ASN A 34 7.19 -4.96 -13.09
C ASN A 34 8.22 -5.00 -14.22
N PRO A 35 8.14 -4.11 -15.24
CA PRO A 35 9.17 -4.06 -16.25
C PRO A 35 10.48 -3.86 -15.49
N HIS A 36 11.33 -4.88 -15.49
CA HIS A 36 12.73 -4.72 -15.16
C HIS A 36 13.29 -3.81 -16.26
N VAL A 37 13.25 -2.50 -16.00
CA VAL A 37 13.95 -1.50 -16.79
C VAL A 37 15.41 -1.92 -16.80
N SER A 38 16.00 -2.03 -17.99
CA SER A 38 17.44 -2.20 -18.20
C SER A 38 18.20 -1.28 -17.25
N GLY A 39 18.97 -1.87 -16.32
CA GLY A 39 19.39 -1.26 -15.07
C GLY A 39 20.10 0.08 -15.24
N GLY A 40 19.43 1.17 -14.85
CA GLY A 40 20.05 2.48 -14.65
C GLY A 40 20.85 2.52 -13.35
N ALA A 41 21.78 3.47 -13.25
CA ALA A 41 22.50 3.79 -12.03
C ALA A 41 21.76 4.87 -11.22
N TYR A 42 21.82 4.73 -9.90
CA TYR A 42 21.41 5.76 -8.95
C TYR A 42 22.49 6.85 -8.89
N VAL A 43 22.16 8.08 -9.29
CA VAL A 43 23.16 9.15 -9.45
C VAL A 43 23.28 10.07 -8.23
N GLY A 44 22.35 9.98 -7.27
CA GLY A 44 22.36 10.69 -5.99
C GLY A 44 21.54 11.98 -5.98
N VAL A 45 21.02 12.34 -4.81
CA VAL A 45 20.10 13.49 -4.60
C VAL A 45 20.73 14.82 -5.05
N ALA A 46 22.04 14.96 -4.87
CA ALA A 46 22.79 16.15 -5.30
C ALA A 46 22.69 16.44 -6.80
N THR A 47 22.29 15.47 -7.64
CA THR A 47 22.06 15.70 -9.08
C THR A 47 20.72 16.38 -9.38
N CYS A 48 19.76 16.31 -8.46
CA CYS A 48 18.45 16.95 -8.56
C CYS A 48 18.47 18.39 -8.00
N GLY A 49 19.38 18.68 -7.06
CA GLY A 49 19.36 19.85 -6.19
C GLY A 49 19.82 21.20 -6.76
N GLY A 50 20.04 21.32 -8.07
CA GLY A 50 20.39 22.63 -8.66
C GLY A 50 19.27 23.66 -8.49
N THR A 51 19.62 24.95 -8.36
CA THR A 51 18.64 26.05 -8.22
C THR A 51 17.75 26.23 -9.45
N THR A 52 18.21 25.78 -10.62
CA THR A 52 17.43 25.70 -11.87
C THR A 52 16.71 24.36 -12.05
N CYS A 53 16.87 23.43 -11.10
CA CYS A 53 16.30 22.09 -11.10
C CYS A 53 15.25 21.96 -9.98
N HIS A 54 15.57 21.32 -8.85
CA HIS A 54 14.66 21.08 -7.72
C HIS A 54 15.16 21.70 -6.39
N GLY A 55 16.11 22.63 -6.46
CA GLY A 55 16.76 23.27 -5.30
C GLY A 55 16.42 24.75 -5.10
N ARG A 56 15.27 25.24 -5.57
CA ARG A 56 14.82 26.61 -5.29
C ARG A 56 14.41 26.75 -3.82
N ASN A 57 14.47 27.99 -3.33
CA ASN A 57 14.00 28.32 -1.98
C ASN A 57 12.47 28.39 -1.89
N GLU A 58 11.83 28.80 -2.99
CA GLU A 58 10.38 28.93 -3.10
C GLU A 58 9.85 28.06 -4.24
N GLY A 59 8.64 27.55 -4.08
CA GLY A 59 7.97 26.66 -5.03
C GLY A 59 7.32 27.40 -6.20
N ASP A 60 8.05 28.33 -6.80
CA ASP A 60 7.60 29.30 -7.81
C ASP A 60 8.14 29.00 -9.23
N GLY A 61 8.66 27.79 -9.46
CA GLY A 61 9.14 27.38 -10.78
C GLY A 61 8.05 27.40 -11.86
N ALA A 62 8.48 27.55 -13.12
CA ALA A 62 7.58 27.84 -14.25
C ALA A 62 6.68 26.66 -14.66
N VAL A 63 7.16 25.42 -14.52
CA VAL A 63 6.43 24.19 -14.92
C VAL A 63 6.14 23.30 -13.72
N VAL A 64 7.08 23.25 -12.77
CA VAL A 64 6.94 22.56 -11.49
C VAL A 64 7.42 23.50 -10.41
N ARG A 65 7.16 23.19 -9.14
CA ARG A 65 7.52 24.07 -8.03
C ARG A 65 9.02 24.32 -7.93
N GLN A 66 9.84 23.30 -8.21
CA GLN A 66 11.30 23.35 -8.18
C GLN A 66 11.89 23.56 -6.77
N ASP A 67 11.10 23.43 -5.69
CA ASP A 67 11.52 23.48 -4.28
C ASP A 67 11.52 22.11 -3.58
N GLU A 68 11.42 21.02 -4.35
CA GLU A 68 11.19 19.66 -3.84
C GLU A 68 12.33 19.18 -2.93
N LEU A 69 13.59 19.55 -3.23
CA LEU A 69 14.73 19.22 -2.37
C LEU A 69 14.58 19.83 -0.98
N ARG A 70 14.10 21.08 -0.88
CA ARG A 70 13.93 21.78 0.40
C ARG A 70 12.90 21.07 1.28
N LEU A 71 11.80 20.61 0.68
CA LEU A 71 10.76 19.87 1.39
C LEU A 71 11.25 18.48 1.84
N TRP A 72 11.98 17.78 0.97
CA TRP A 72 12.53 16.46 1.28
C TRP A 72 13.64 16.52 2.34
N GLN A 73 14.48 17.55 2.34
CA GLN A 73 15.60 17.63 3.28
C GLN A 73 15.20 18.20 4.66
N ASP A 74 13.97 18.67 4.86
CA ASP A 74 13.53 19.26 6.13
C ASP A 74 13.17 18.18 7.16
N PRO A 75 14.07 17.88 8.13
CA PRO A 75 13.88 16.77 9.05
C PRO A 75 12.79 17.05 10.10
N ALA A 76 12.31 18.30 10.21
CA ALA A 76 11.25 18.66 11.16
C ALA A 76 9.84 18.32 10.62
N THR A 77 9.74 17.95 9.34
CA THR A 77 8.46 17.69 8.68
C THR A 77 8.25 16.20 8.40
N ALA A 78 7.00 15.85 8.08
CA ALA A 78 6.66 14.53 7.57
C ALA A 78 7.30 14.27 6.19
N ALA A 79 7.40 15.30 5.34
CA ALA A 79 8.01 15.20 4.00
C ALA A 79 9.51 14.87 4.04
N GLY A 80 10.20 15.25 5.12
CA GLY A 80 11.61 14.89 5.33
C GLY A 80 11.84 13.63 6.14
N ALA A 81 10.83 12.79 6.38
CA ALA A 81 11.02 11.50 7.05
C ALA A 81 11.99 10.59 6.28
N HIS A 82 11.95 10.68 4.96
CA HIS A 82 12.77 9.87 4.07
C HIS A 82 14.24 10.29 4.02
N SER A 83 14.56 11.58 4.11
CA SER A 83 15.95 12.06 4.12
C SER A 83 16.72 11.63 5.37
N ARG A 84 16.04 11.58 6.53
CA ARG A 84 16.64 11.10 7.79
C ARG A 84 16.53 9.59 8.01
N ALA A 85 16.01 8.82 7.05
CA ALA A 85 15.75 7.40 7.24
C ALA A 85 17.02 6.60 7.58
N TRP A 86 18.16 6.93 6.96
CA TRP A 86 19.44 6.31 7.27
C TRP A 86 19.96 6.73 8.65
N ASP A 87 19.81 8.00 9.02
CA ASP A 87 20.26 8.51 10.32
C ASP A 87 19.54 7.84 11.49
N VAL A 88 18.26 7.46 11.34
CA VAL A 88 17.50 6.70 12.37
C VAL A 88 18.17 5.36 12.70
N LEU A 89 18.98 4.79 11.80
CA LEU A 89 19.73 3.56 12.08
C LEU A 89 20.87 3.77 13.09
N ARG A 90 21.24 5.02 13.38
CA ARG A 90 22.23 5.39 14.40
C ARG A 90 21.62 5.53 15.79
N ASP A 91 20.29 5.62 15.88
CA ASP A 91 19.60 5.78 17.15
C ASP A 91 19.74 4.54 18.04
N GLU A 92 19.66 4.74 19.35
CA GLU A 92 19.79 3.66 20.35
C GLU A 92 18.87 2.47 20.04
N ARG A 93 17.62 2.74 19.63
CA ARG A 93 16.66 1.69 19.27
C ARG A 93 17.17 0.80 18.14
N ALA A 94 17.69 1.38 17.06
CA ALA A 94 18.23 0.62 15.93
C ALA A 94 19.45 -0.19 16.35
N GLN A 95 20.34 0.39 17.16
CA GLN A 95 21.52 -0.31 17.67
C GLN A 95 21.14 -1.49 18.60
N VAL A 96 20.09 -1.35 19.41
CA VAL A 96 19.51 -2.44 20.21
C VAL A 96 18.95 -3.55 19.32
N ILE A 97 18.24 -3.20 18.25
CA ILE A 97 17.73 -4.16 17.26
C ILE A 97 18.90 -4.92 16.62
N GLY A 98 19.93 -4.22 16.16
CA GLY A 98 21.13 -4.82 15.57
C GLY A 98 21.81 -5.83 16.50
N ARG A 99 21.96 -5.49 17.79
CA ARG A 99 22.51 -6.39 18.82
C ARG A 99 21.62 -7.62 19.07
N ARG A 100 20.28 -7.45 19.17
CA ARG A 100 19.34 -8.56 19.39
C ARG A 100 19.29 -9.53 18.22
N LEU A 101 19.44 -9.02 17.00
CA LEU A 101 19.47 -9.82 15.78
C LEU A 101 20.85 -10.43 15.50
N GLY A 102 21.92 -9.88 16.06
CA GLY A 102 23.28 -10.30 15.80
C GLY A 102 23.82 -9.86 14.42
N ILE A 103 23.29 -8.76 13.87
CA ILE A 103 23.57 -8.31 12.49
C ILE A 103 24.63 -7.18 12.41
N GLY A 104 25.26 -6.85 13.54
CA GLY A 104 26.28 -5.79 13.60
C GLY A 104 25.66 -4.39 13.55
N ASP A 105 26.33 -3.46 12.88
CA ASP A 105 25.92 -2.06 12.75
C ASP A 105 24.75 -1.92 11.75
N PRO A 106 23.55 -1.52 12.21
CA PRO A 106 22.38 -1.31 11.35
C PRO A 106 22.63 -0.38 10.17
N THR A 107 23.54 0.59 10.28
CA THR A 107 23.83 1.56 9.20
C THR A 107 24.51 0.92 7.98
N THR A 108 24.96 -0.33 8.11
CA THR A 108 25.60 -1.12 7.06
C THR A 108 24.88 -2.44 6.78
N ALA A 109 23.93 -2.85 7.63
CA ALA A 109 23.21 -4.11 7.51
C ALA A 109 22.24 -4.10 6.32
N PRO A 110 22.32 -5.06 5.37
CA PRO A 110 21.45 -5.11 4.19
C PRO A 110 19.95 -5.14 4.53
N GLU A 111 19.54 -5.92 5.53
CA GLU A 111 18.17 -5.95 6.04
C GLU A 111 17.63 -4.62 6.58
N CYS A 112 18.50 -3.68 6.96
CA CYS A 112 18.09 -2.33 7.36
C CYS A 112 18.09 -1.39 6.17
N LEU A 113 19.14 -1.44 5.35
CA LEU A 113 19.35 -0.55 4.22
C LEU A 113 18.32 -0.73 3.09
N GLY A 114 17.69 -1.91 2.97
CA GLY A 114 16.65 -2.14 1.96
C GLY A 114 15.46 -1.17 2.04
N CYS A 115 15.18 -0.64 3.23
CA CYS A 115 14.09 0.32 3.46
C CYS A 115 14.56 1.70 3.95
N HIS A 116 15.74 1.80 4.56
CA HIS A 116 16.25 3.03 5.19
C HIS A 116 17.25 3.80 4.31
N ALA A 117 17.59 3.30 3.13
CA ALA A 117 18.41 3.98 2.16
C ALA A 117 17.89 3.74 0.74
N THR A 118 18.34 4.57 -0.21
CA THR A 118 18.10 4.32 -1.63
C THR A 118 18.70 2.96 -2.00
N PRO A 119 17.95 2.07 -2.70
CA PRO A 119 18.32 0.66 -2.87
C PRO A 119 19.73 0.41 -3.42
N SER A 120 20.25 -0.79 -3.14
CA SER A 120 21.49 -1.28 -3.73
C SER A 120 21.38 -1.43 -5.26
N GLY A 121 22.47 -1.12 -5.97
CA GLY A 121 22.52 -1.10 -7.43
C GLY A 121 23.74 -0.32 -7.93
N PRO A 122 23.91 -0.17 -9.26
CA PRO A 122 24.96 0.69 -9.79
C PRO A 122 24.80 2.13 -9.27
N ARG A 123 25.90 2.72 -8.78
CA ARG A 123 25.91 4.05 -8.15
C ARG A 123 26.79 5.01 -8.93
N GLY A 124 26.31 6.22 -9.15
CA GLY A 124 27.08 7.32 -9.70
C GLY A 124 27.97 7.97 -8.64
N LEU A 125 28.90 8.83 -9.09
CA LEU A 125 29.91 9.47 -8.24
C LEU A 125 29.33 10.36 -7.11
N ARG A 126 28.08 10.83 -7.25
CA ARG A 126 27.42 11.72 -6.28
C ARG A 126 26.41 10.98 -5.38
N PHE A 127 26.30 9.67 -5.52
CA PHE A 127 25.42 8.87 -4.66
C PHE A 127 25.94 8.82 -3.23
N GLN A 128 25.07 9.06 -2.25
CA GLN A 128 25.37 8.90 -0.83
C GLN A 128 24.32 8.00 -0.18
N THR A 129 24.76 6.92 0.48
CA THR A 129 23.84 6.05 1.26
C THR A 129 23.19 6.84 2.40
N SER A 130 23.93 7.79 2.97
CA SER A 130 23.47 8.66 4.06
C SER A 130 22.41 9.68 3.64
N ASP A 131 22.11 9.84 2.35
CA ASP A 131 20.94 10.61 1.91
C ASP A 131 19.62 9.93 2.35
N GLY A 132 19.66 8.69 2.86
CA GLY A 132 18.47 7.95 3.23
C GLY A 132 17.67 7.54 2.00
N VAL A 133 16.34 7.60 2.12
CA VAL A 133 15.40 7.31 1.03
C VAL A 133 15.33 8.55 0.13
N GLY A 134 16.21 8.61 -0.86
CA GLY A 134 16.34 9.73 -1.79
C GLY A 134 15.31 9.72 -2.92
N CYS A 135 15.33 10.76 -3.75
CA CYS A 135 14.40 10.96 -4.88
C CYS A 135 14.23 9.70 -5.75
N GLU A 136 15.36 9.05 -6.06
CA GLU A 136 15.41 7.89 -6.96
C GLU A 136 14.81 6.61 -6.36
N SER A 137 14.58 6.55 -5.04
CA SER A 137 13.83 5.46 -4.40
C SER A 137 12.37 5.42 -4.87
N CYS A 138 11.80 6.60 -5.15
CA CYS A 138 10.44 6.73 -5.67
C CYS A 138 10.42 6.92 -7.18
N HIS A 139 11.31 7.75 -7.73
CA HIS A 139 11.34 8.14 -9.14
C HIS A 139 12.13 7.17 -10.03
N GLY A 140 12.85 6.21 -9.46
CA GLY A 140 13.71 5.27 -10.18
C GLY A 140 15.11 5.83 -10.45
N PRO A 141 16.07 4.98 -10.86
CA PRO A 141 17.46 5.38 -11.11
C PRO A 141 17.54 6.39 -12.27
N ALA A 142 18.13 7.55 -12.02
CA ALA A 142 18.05 8.68 -12.94
C ALA A 142 19.07 8.66 -14.08
N SER A 143 20.06 7.78 -14.09
CA SER A 143 21.12 7.78 -15.11
C SER A 143 20.61 7.79 -16.55
N ASN A 144 19.44 7.20 -16.79
CA ASN A 144 18.88 7.03 -18.13
C ASN A 144 17.89 8.14 -18.52
N TRP A 145 17.29 8.84 -17.55
CA TRP A 145 16.26 9.85 -17.79
C TRP A 145 16.63 11.26 -17.32
N LEU A 146 17.70 11.44 -16.54
CA LEU A 146 18.12 12.75 -16.04
C LEU A 146 18.39 13.72 -17.19
N HIS A 147 19.06 13.28 -18.26
CA HIS A 147 19.35 14.14 -19.40
C HIS A 147 18.10 14.56 -20.18
N SER A 148 17.20 13.61 -20.47
CA SER A 148 15.94 13.92 -21.15
C SER A 148 15.00 14.76 -20.30
N HIS A 149 15.17 14.75 -18.97
CA HIS A 149 14.32 15.47 -18.04
C HIS A 149 14.43 16.99 -18.18
N TYR A 150 15.64 17.50 -18.44
CA TYR A 150 15.87 18.94 -18.62
C TYR A 150 16.11 19.34 -20.09
N ALA A 151 16.07 18.38 -21.01
CA ALA A 151 16.23 18.66 -22.44
C ALA A 151 15.06 19.50 -22.97
N VAL A 152 15.36 20.41 -23.90
CA VAL A 152 14.34 21.17 -24.62
C VAL A 152 13.44 20.18 -25.38
N GLY A 153 12.13 20.24 -25.13
CA GLY A 153 11.16 19.31 -25.72
C GLY A 153 11.09 17.94 -25.03
N GLY A 154 11.78 17.74 -23.90
CA GLY A 154 11.63 16.55 -23.06
C GLY A 154 10.18 16.36 -22.61
N THR A 155 9.67 15.13 -22.68
CA THR A 155 8.29 14.80 -22.28
C THR A 155 8.27 13.81 -21.12
N HIS A 156 7.17 13.82 -20.36
CA HIS A 156 6.95 12.83 -19.31
C HIS A 156 7.00 11.39 -19.86
N ALA A 157 6.36 11.15 -21.01
CA ALA A 157 6.36 9.85 -21.67
C ALA A 157 7.77 9.39 -22.08
N ASP A 158 8.61 10.29 -22.60
CA ASP A 158 10.01 9.96 -22.94
C ASP A 158 10.82 9.59 -21.69
N ASN A 159 10.69 10.37 -20.61
CA ASN A 159 11.35 10.07 -19.33
C ASN A 159 10.90 8.71 -18.76
N VAL A 160 9.60 8.40 -18.83
CA VAL A 160 9.06 7.10 -18.41
C VAL A 160 9.63 5.96 -19.26
N SER A 161 9.74 6.15 -20.58
CA SER A 161 10.35 5.15 -21.46
C SER A 161 11.83 4.89 -21.15
N ARG A 162 12.50 5.85 -20.50
CA ARG A 162 13.89 5.79 -20.05
C ARG A 162 14.05 5.34 -18.59
N GLY A 163 12.97 5.02 -17.89
CA GLY A 163 13.02 4.45 -16.53
C GLY A 163 12.57 5.37 -15.41
N LEU A 164 12.06 6.57 -15.69
CA LEU A 164 11.33 7.35 -14.70
C LEU A 164 10.09 6.57 -14.28
N VAL A 165 9.88 6.43 -12.98
CA VAL A 165 8.71 5.74 -12.45
C VAL A 165 7.46 6.63 -12.57
N PRO A 166 6.38 6.18 -13.25
CA PRO A 166 5.17 6.97 -13.44
C PRO A 166 4.29 7.01 -12.18
N LEU A 167 4.73 7.76 -11.15
CA LEU A 167 4.04 7.87 -9.86
C LEU A 167 2.69 8.59 -9.92
N GLU A 168 2.32 9.20 -11.04
CA GLU A 168 0.94 9.68 -11.28
C GLU A 168 -0.07 8.53 -11.39
N ASN A 169 0.38 7.32 -11.77
CA ASN A 169 -0.46 6.14 -11.76
C ASN A 169 -0.57 5.60 -10.31
N PRO A 170 -1.77 5.58 -9.70
CA PRO A 170 -1.92 5.17 -8.31
C PRO A 170 -1.45 3.75 -8.01
N ARG A 171 -1.57 2.81 -8.96
CA ARG A 171 -1.08 1.43 -8.79
C ARG A 171 0.44 1.37 -8.74
N VAL A 172 1.10 2.14 -9.61
CA VAL A 172 2.57 2.23 -9.64
C VAL A 172 3.06 2.89 -8.36
N ARG A 173 2.43 4.00 -7.95
CA ARG A 173 2.73 4.67 -6.68
C ARG A 173 2.55 3.72 -5.49
N ALA A 174 1.42 3.01 -5.44
CA ALA A 174 1.16 2.01 -4.41
C ALA A 174 2.29 0.98 -4.35
N SER A 175 2.64 0.37 -5.49
CA SER A 175 3.71 -0.63 -5.54
C SER A 175 5.02 -0.08 -4.97
N ARG A 176 5.41 1.15 -5.33
CA ARG A 176 6.66 1.76 -4.85
C ARG A 176 6.65 2.02 -3.35
N CYS A 177 5.59 2.61 -2.82
CA CYS A 177 5.51 2.86 -1.37
C CYS A 177 5.48 1.54 -0.58
N LEU A 178 4.73 0.54 -1.09
CA LEU A 178 4.59 -0.75 -0.43
C LEU A 178 5.89 -1.56 -0.43
N ASP A 179 6.86 -1.28 -1.30
CA ASP A 179 8.16 -1.97 -1.32
C ASP A 179 8.87 -1.89 0.04
N CYS A 180 8.74 -0.76 0.73
CA CYS A 180 9.25 -0.60 2.08
C CYS A 180 8.14 -0.72 3.14
N HIS A 181 6.95 -0.16 2.89
CA HIS A 181 5.92 -0.03 3.93
C HIS A 181 5.10 -1.30 4.20
N PHE A 182 5.10 -2.27 3.29
CA PHE A 182 4.48 -3.59 3.46
C PHE A 182 5.46 -4.73 3.09
N GLY A 183 6.69 -4.34 2.78
CA GLY A 183 7.74 -5.19 2.27
C GLY A 183 7.58 -5.63 0.81
N SER A 184 8.65 -6.20 0.27
CA SER A 184 8.77 -6.67 -1.11
C SER A 184 9.60 -7.95 -1.18
N ALA A 185 9.71 -8.54 -2.37
CA ALA A 185 10.63 -9.65 -2.61
C ALA A 185 12.10 -9.20 -2.72
N GLY A 186 12.35 -7.89 -2.85
CA GLY A 186 13.66 -7.26 -2.94
C GLY A 186 14.56 -7.54 -1.74
N GLU A 187 15.86 -7.37 -1.96
CA GLU A 187 16.88 -7.58 -0.94
C GLU A 187 16.68 -6.60 0.22
N GLY A 188 16.65 -7.11 1.45
CA GLY A 188 16.47 -6.31 2.67
C GLY A 188 15.13 -5.60 2.81
N GLN A 189 14.15 -5.87 1.94
CA GLN A 189 12.85 -5.19 1.93
C GLN A 189 11.73 -6.00 2.58
N PHE A 190 12.01 -6.91 3.51
CA PHE A 190 10.96 -7.65 4.20
C PHE A 190 11.23 -7.68 5.70
N VAL A 191 10.40 -6.97 6.45
CA VAL A 191 10.47 -6.90 7.91
C VAL A 191 9.83 -8.15 8.50
N THR A 192 10.64 -9.17 8.78
CA THR A 192 10.16 -10.41 9.40
C THR A 192 9.68 -10.17 10.84
N HIS A 193 8.90 -11.10 11.38
CA HIS A 193 8.53 -11.08 12.79
C HIS A 193 9.74 -11.02 13.72
N ARG A 194 10.89 -11.61 13.34
CA ARG A 194 12.12 -11.52 14.14
C ARG A 194 12.64 -10.08 14.26
N ILE A 195 12.58 -9.32 13.19
CA ILE A 195 12.97 -7.89 13.19
C ILE A 195 11.99 -7.08 14.04
N MET A 196 10.68 -7.36 13.93
CA MET A 196 9.65 -6.74 14.79
C MET A 196 9.87 -7.07 16.27
N ALA A 197 10.09 -8.34 16.61
CA ALA A 197 10.33 -8.83 17.96
C ALA A 197 11.64 -8.28 18.56
N ALA A 198 12.65 -8.00 17.73
CA ALA A 198 13.86 -7.32 18.14
C ALA A 198 13.64 -5.84 18.49
N GLY A 199 12.48 -5.26 18.12
CA GLY A 199 12.06 -3.92 18.52
C GLY A 199 11.78 -2.99 17.36
N HIS A 200 11.79 -3.45 16.10
CA HIS A 200 11.39 -2.60 14.97
C HIS A 200 9.92 -2.19 15.11
N PRO A 201 9.57 -0.90 14.92
CA PRO A 201 8.17 -0.47 14.97
C PRO A 201 7.31 -1.24 13.97
N ARG A 202 6.04 -1.50 14.32
CA ARG A 202 5.06 -1.94 13.31
C ARG A 202 4.96 -0.85 12.24
N ILE A 203 4.95 -1.26 10.98
CA ILE A 203 4.68 -0.34 9.89
C ILE A 203 3.16 -0.24 9.71
N SER A 204 2.62 0.96 9.88
CA SER A 204 1.25 1.30 9.51
C SER A 204 1.31 2.23 8.30
N PHE A 205 0.52 1.95 7.27
CA PHE A 205 0.59 2.70 6.03
C PHE A 205 -0.78 2.78 5.33
N GLU A 206 -1.08 3.95 4.80
CA GLU A 206 -2.25 4.24 3.97
C GLU A 206 -1.79 5.13 2.81
N LEU A 207 -2.05 4.71 1.57
CA LEU A 207 -1.42 5.31 0.40
C LEU A 207 -1.73 6.79 0.21
N ASP A 208 -2.98 7.22 0.36
CA ASP A 208 -3.37 8.60 0.09
C ASP A 208 -2.91 9.56 1.20
N LEU A 209 -3.03 9.16 2.47
CA LEU A 209 -2.48 9.86 3.62
C LEU A 209 -0.98 10.08 3.44
N PHE A 210 -0.21 9.01 3.20
CA PHE A 210 1.25 9.12 3.06
C PHE A 210 1.65 9.82 1.75
N SER A 211 0.85 9.72 0.68
CA SER A 211 1.03 10.54 -0.52
C SER A 211 0.89 12.03 -0.23
N THR A 212 -0.06 12.40 0.63
CA THR A 212 -0.30 13.78 1.06
C THR A 212 0.83 14.29 1.93
N LEU A 213 1.30 13.47 2.88
CA LEU A 213 2.43 13.83 3.77
C LEU A 213 3.75 14.02 3.01
N GLN A 214 3.93 13.31 1.89
CA GLN A 214 5.10 13.45 1.03
C GLN A 214 4.87 14.43 -0.14
N GLN A 215 3.70 15.05 -0.27
CA GLN A 215 3.36 15.81 -1.48
C GLN A 215 4.29 17.01 -1.69
N HIS A 216 4.98 17.01 -2.82
CA HIS A 216 5.85 18.10 -3.29
C HIS A 216 5.55 18.42 -4.77
N TYR A 217 4.30 18.22 -5.19
CA TYR A 217 3.80 18.51 -6.53
C TYR A 217 2.43 19.18 -6.45
N ASN A 218 2.11 20.02 -7.44
CA ASN A 218 0.79 20.64 -7.55
C ASN A 218 -0.09 19.83 -8.51
N LEU A 219 -1.38 19.69 -8.18
CA LEU A 219 -2.39 19.07 -9.05
C LEU A 219 -3.17 20.17 -9.80
N ASP A 220 -2.44 21.01 -10.52
CA ASP A 220 -2.95 22.14 -11.30
C ASP A 220 -3.30 21.73 -12.75
N GLN A 221 -3.61 22.73 -13.58
CA GLN A 221 -3.98 22.52 -14.97
C GLN A 221 -2.81 21.94 -15.79
N ASP A 222 -1.59 22.42 -15.57
CA ASP A 222 -0.41 21.90 -16.26
C ASP A 222 -0.15 20.43 -15.91
N TYR A 223 -0.30 20.04 -14.63
CA TYR A 223 -0.22 18.64 -14.24
C TYR A 223 -1.20 17.78 -15.03
N GLY A 224 -2.47 18.22 -15.13
CA GLY A 224 -3.53 17.50 -15.84
C GLY A 224 -3.34 17.42 -17.36
N GLN A 225 -2.55 18.32 -17.96
CA GLN A 225 -2.19 18.26 -19.38
C GLN A 225 -1.11 17.20 -19.65
N ARG A 226 -0.25 16.92 -18.67
CA ARG A 226 0.93 16.05 -18.84
C ARG A 226 0.73 14.65 -18.24
N LYS A 227 -0.16 14.50 -17.25
CA LYS A 227 -0.26 13.34 -16.37
C LYS A 227 -1.70 13.02 -16.00
N VAL A 228 -1.93 11.77 -15.58
CA VAL A 228 -3.22 11.34 -15.03
C VAL A 228 -3.45 11.99 -13.66
N ARG A 229 -4.63 12.58 -13.46
CA ARG A 229 -5.07 13.14 -12.19
C ARG A 229 -6.09 12.22 -11.50
N ALA A 230 -5.59 11.32 -10.67
CA ALA A 230 -6.45 10.49 -9.81
C ALA A 230 -7.00 11.32 -8.63
N SER A 231 -8.24 11.04 -8.20
CA SER A 231 -8.79 11.65 -6.98
C SER A 231 -8.21 10.98 -5.73
N SER A 232 -8.17 11.69 -4.60
CA SER A 232 -7.74 11.13 -3.31
C SER A 232 -8.49 9.85 -2.94
N THR A 233 -9.81 9.82 -3.14
CA THR A 233 -10.65 8.63 -2.91
C THR A 233 -10.22 7.46 -3.81
N GLN A 234 -9.79 7.73 -5.04
CA GLN A 234 -9.28 6.72 -5.97
C GLN A 234 -7.91 6.20 -5.56
N VAL A 235 -7.00 7.10 -5.15
CA VAL A 235 -5.67 6.72 -4.63
C VAL A 235 -5.83 5.85 -3.38
N TRP A 236 -6.68 6.26 -2.44
CA TRP A 236 -7.01 5.49 -1.23
C TRP A 236 -7.51 4.08 -1.58
N ALA A 237 -8.56 3.97 -2.41
CA ALA A 237 -9.19 2.68 -2.73
C ALA A 237 -8.22 1.73 -3.45
N ILE A 238 -7.43 2.24 -4.39
CA ILE A 238 -6.39 1.46 -5.09
C ILE A 238 -5.29 1.04 -4.10
N GLY A 239 -4.88 1.92 -3.18
CA GLY A 239 -3.89 1.63 -2.15
C GLY A 239 -4.30 0.46 -1.26
N GLN A 240 -5.56 0.41 -0.83
CA GLN A 240 -6.09 -0.71 -0.05
C GLN A 240 -5.99 -2.04 -0.82
N ALA A 241 -6.33 -2.03 -2.10
CA ALA A 241 -6.30 -3.23 -2.95
C ALA A 241 -4.87 -3.71 -3.20
N MET A 242 -3.94 -2.78 -3.41
CA MET A 242 -2.53 -3.09 -3.65
C MET A 242 -1.81 -3.55 -2.38
N ALA A 243 -2.17 -3.01 -1.21
CA ALA A 243 -1.64 -3.49 0.07
C ALA A 243 -2.05 -4.95 0.34
N LEU A 244 -3.32 -5.29 0.10
CA LEU A 244 -3.79 -6.67 0.23
C LEU A 244 -3.13 -7.61 -0.80
N ASP A 245 -3.04 -7.18 -2.07
CA ASP A 245 -2.32 -7.94 -3.10
C ASP A 245 -0.86 -8.19 -2.70
N ARG A 246 -0.18 -7.16 -2.17
CA ARG A 246 1.20 -7.26 -1.69
C ARG A 246 1.34 -8.27 -0.57
N ALA A 247 0.54 -8.15 0.50
CA ALA A 247 0.59 -9.05 1.64
C ALA A 247 0.36 -10.51 1.22
N LEU A 248 -0.67 -10.76 0.40
CA LEU A 248 -0.96 -12.11 -0.09
C LEU A 248 0.11 -12.65 -1.04
N SER A 249 0.70 -11.79 -1.87
CA SER A 249 1.79 -12.19 -2.78
C SER A 249 3.00 -12.69 -1.99
N LEU A 250 3.45 -11.95 -0.98
CA LEU A 250 4.56 -12.35 -0.12
C LEU A 250 4.19 -13.60 0.70
N PHE A 251 2.98 -13.61 1.26
CA PHE A 251 2.45 -14.75 1.99
C PHE A 251 2.46 -16.04 1.16
N THR A 252 2.28 -16.00 -0.16
CA THR A 252 2.30 -17.22 -1.00
C THR A 252 3.69 -17.76 -1.32
N THR A 253 4.75 -17.03 -0.98
CA THR A 253 6.15 -17.45 -1.23
C THR A 253 6.77 -18.11 0.00
N ALA A 254 8.07 -18.44 -0.08
CA ALA A 254 8.86 -18.87 1.06
C ALA A 254 8.85 -17.85 2.22
N ARG A 255 8.63 -16.56 1.94
CA ARG A 255 8.49 -15.51 2.97
C ARG A 255 7.25 -15.67 3.84
N GLY A 256 6.26 -16.47 3.43
CA GLY A 256 5.08 -16.78 4.24
C GLY A 256 5.36 -17.70 5.43
N THR A 257 6.58 -18.18 5.59
CA THR A 257 7.00 -19.13 6.62
C THR A 257 8.41 -18.80 7.13
N GLU A 258 8.66 -19.04 8.40
CA GLU A 258 9.99 -18.97 9.03
C GLU A 258 10.22 -20.29 9.78
N GLY A 259 11.05 -21.17 9.22
CA GLY A 259 11.23 -22.52 9.73
C GLY A 259 9.92 -23.32 9.69
N MET A 260 9.52 -23.90 10.82
CA MET A 260 8.27 -24.67 10.94
C MET A 260 7.02 -23.80 11.16
N PHE A 261 7.18 -22.49 11.38
CA PHE A 261 6.09 -21.59 11.73
C PHE A 261 5.65 -20.77 10.51
N PRO A 262 4.37 -20.35 10.46
CA PRO A 262 4.00 -19.27 9.57
C PRO A 262 4.78 -18.00 9.94
N GLU A 263 5.09 -17.17 8.96
CA GLU A 263 5.69 -15.87 9.23
C GLU A 263 4.66 -14.96 9.92
N PHE A 264 4.87 -14.68 11.21
CA PHE A 264 3.92 -13.95 12.05
C PHE A 264 3.73 -12.49 11.66
N TYR A 265 4.60 -11.91 10.81
CA TYR A 265 4.39 -10.59 10.20
C TYR A 265 2.99 -10.46 9.55
N PHE A 266 2.46 -11.55 8.98
CA PHE A 266 1.16 -11.53 8.31
C PHE A 266 -0.04 -11.60 9.26
N PHE A 267 0.18 -11.76 10.57
CA PHE A 267 -0.87 -11.97 11.56
C PHE A 267 -0.96 -10.79 12.52
N ASP A 268 -2.15 -10.57 13.09
CA ASP A 268 -2.35 -9.47 14.03
C ASP A 268 -1.73 -9.80 15.39
N CYS A 269 -0.57 -9.20 15.64
CA CYS A 269 0.17 -9.34 16.89
C CYS A 269 -0.70 -9.04 18.11
N HIS A 270 -1.62 -8.08 18.04
CA HIS A 270 -2.47 -7.66 19.17
C HIS A 270 -3.66 -8.57 19.39
N SER A 271 -3.93 -9.48 18.45
CA SER A 271 -4.87 -10.57 18.68
C SER A 271 -4.20 -11.72 19.44
N CYS A 272 -2.91 -11.96 19.20
CA CYS A 272 -2.11 -12.96 19.92
C CYS A 272 -1.63 -12.46 21.30
N HIS A 273 -1.13 -11.22 21.37
CA HIS A 273 -0.57 -10.60 22.58
C HIS A 273 -1.65 -9.86 23.39
N ARG A 274 -2.75 -10.54 23.71
CA ARG A 274 -3.74 -10.06 24.67
C ARG A 274 -3.44 -10.59 26.06
N ARG A 275 -4.04 -9.97 27.07
CA ARG A 275 -3.97 -10.47 28.45
C ARG A 275 -4.50 -11.90 28.51
N ILE A 276 -3.67 -12.80 29.03
CA ILE A 276 -4.03 -14.18 29.38
C ILE A 276 -4.12 -14.24 30.91
N SER A 277 -5.11 -14.95 31.45
CA SER A 277 -5.32 -15.07 32.90
C SER A 277 -5.92 -16.41 33.28
N ASP A 278 -5.42 -16.99 34.36
CA ASP A 278 -5.95 -18.23 34.96
C ASP A 278 -7.12 -17.98 35.92
N ASP A 279 -7.58 -16.73 36.12
CA ASP A 279 -8.77 -16.44 36.93
C ASP A 279 -10.01 -17.05 36.22
N PRO A 280 -10.76 -17.97 36.87
CA PRO A 280 -11.96 -18.56 36.27
C PRO A 280 -13.05 -17.54 35.88
N ARG A 281 -12.98 -16.32 36.41
CA ARG A 281 -13.88 -15.21 36.08
C ARG A 281 -13.34 -14.31 34.97
N PHE A 282 -12.12 -14.55 34.51
CA PHE A 282 -11.54 -13.79 33.41
C PHE A 282 -12.41 -13.93 32.16
N ARG A 283 -12.79 -12.79 31.60
CA ARG A 283 -13.47 -12.72 30.32
C ARG A 283 -12.43 -12.45 29.24
N PRO A 284 -12.24 -13.34 28.27
CA PRO A 284 -11.35 -13.09 27.15
C PRO A 284 -11.69 -11.77 26.47
N ALA A 285 -10.69 -10.93 26.24
CA ALA A 285 -10.85 -9.65 25.53
C ALA A 285 -10.98 -9.84 24.01
N ALA A 286 -10.86 -11.07 23.51
CA ALA A 286 -11.03 -11.39 22.09
C ALA A 286 -12.51 -11.24 21.69
N VAL A 287 -12.77 -10.49 20.62
CA VAL A 287 -14.11 -10.31 20.05
C VAL A 287 -14.15 -11.00 18.69
N ALA A 288 -15.18 -11.81 18.45
CA ALA A 288 -15.33 -12.51 17.18
C ALA A 288 -15.62 -11.54 16.03
N ASN A 289 -14.86 -11.65 14.94
CA ASN A 289 -15.13 -10.93 13.71
C ASN A 289 -16.05 -11.78 12.82
N PRO A 290 -17.28 -11.33 12.50
CA PRO A 290 -18.25 -12.14 11.76
C PRO A 290 -17.82 -12.42 10.32
N ALA A 291 -16.82 -11.72 9.77
CA ALA A 291 -16.23 -11.98 8.46
C ALA A 291 -15.03 -12.94 8.50
N ARG A 292 -14.63 -13.38 9.70
CA ARG A 292 -13.44 -14.19 9.93
C ARG A 292 -13.82 -15.56 10.53
N PRO A 293 -14.21 -16.56 9.70
CA PRO A 293 -14.59 -17.89 10.18
C PRO A 293 -13.36 -18.70 10.60
N ILE A 294 -12.76 -18.36 11.74
CA ILE A 294 -11.65 -19.08 12.36
C ILE A 294 -12.04 -19.57 13.77
N PRO A 295 -11.52 -20.72 14.24
CA PRO A 295 -11.73 -21.16 15.60
C PRO A 295 -11.20 -20.16 16.64
N SER A 296 -11.78 -20.20 17.84
CA SER A 296 -11.27 -19.44 18.98
C SER A 296 -9.82 -19.83 19.28
N GLY A 297 -8.96 -18.84 19.49
CA GLY A 297 -7.54 -19.04 19.77
C GLY A 297 -6.64 -19.08 18.53
N MET A 298 -7.20 -19.13 17.32
CA MET A 298 -6.39 -19.02 16.10
C MET A 298 -5.93 -17.57 15.85
N PRO A 299 -4.65 -17.36 15.50
CA PRO A 299 -4.15 -16.03 15.18
C PRO A 299 -4.79 -15.54 13.88
N PRO A 300 -5.43 -14.36 13.88
CA PRO A 300 -6.01 -13.82 12.67
C PRO A 300 -4.93 -13.23 11.77
N PHE A 301 -5.10 -13.42 10.45
CA PHE A 301 -4.34 -12.66 9.45
C PHE A 301 -4.67 -11.17 9.57
N ASN A 302 -3.69 -10.30 9.30
CA ASN A 302 -3.86 -8.85 9.20
C ASN A 302 -4.83 -8.50 8.05
N ASP A 303 -6.10 -8.31 8.39
CA ASP A 303 -7.21 -8.17 7.44
C ASP A 303 -7.74 -6.73 7.33
N GLU A 304 -6.99 -5.74 7.82
CA GLU A 304 -7.40 -4.33 7.79
C GLU A 304 -7.75 -3.84 6.39
N ASN A 305 -6.95 -4.21 5.37
CA ASN A 305 -7.21 -3.88 3.98
C ASN A 305 -8.39 -4.68 3.42
N MET A 306 -8.67 -5.89 3.93
CA MET A 306 -9.86 -6.65 3.53
C MET A 306 -11.16 -5.97 4.00
N ILE A 307 -11.13 -5.41 5.22
CA ILE A 307 -12.27 -4.67 5.78
C ILE A 307 -12.51 -3.39 4.98
N MET A 308 -11.46 -2.60 4.70
CA MET A 308 -11.57 -1.36 3.92
C MET A 308 -12.03 -1.62 2.47
N LEU A 309 -11.50 -2.65 1.82
CA LEU A 309 -11.92 -3.04 0.48
C LEU A 309 -13.36 -3.52 0.42
N SER A 310 -13.83 -4.23 1.44
CA SER A 310 -15.24 -4.61 1.53
C SER A 310 -16.14 -3.37 1.52
N ALA A 311 -15.75 -2.32 2.24
CA ALA A 311 -16.50 -1.06 2.27
C ALA A 311 -16.47 -0.34 0.91
N ALA A 312 -15.29 -0.18 0.30
CA ALA A 312 -15.14 0.47 -1.00
C ALA A 312 -15.86 -0.30 -2.13
N ALA A 313 -15.71 -1.63 -2.16
CA ALA A 313 -16.30 -2.48 -3.19
C ALA A 313 -17.83 -2.42 -3.19
N ARG A 314 -18.46 -2.36 -2.01
CA ARG A 314 -19.93 -2.24 -1.89
C ARG A 314 -20.48 -0.99 -2.56
N VAL A 315 -19.71 0.09 -2.58
CA VAL A 315 -20.10 1.37 -3.20
C VAL A 315 -19.77 1.39 -4.68
N VAL A 316 -18.55 0.99 -5.05
CA VAL A 316 -18.00 1.25 -6.38
C VAL A 316 -18.20 0.08 -7.34
N ALA A 317 -18.15 -1.16 -6.84
CA ALA A 317 -18.19 -2.37 -7.65
C ALA A 317 -19.01 -3.46 -6.95
N PRO A 318 -20.33 -3.25 -6.71
CA PRO A 318 -21.14 -4.17 -5.91
C PRO A 318 -21.18 -5.60 -6.48
N GLY A 319 -21.10 -5.74 -7.81
CA GLY A 319 -21.00 -7.06 -8.47
C GLY A 319 -19.69 -7.83 -8.14
N LEU A 320 -18.61 -7.12 -7.82
CA LEU A 320 -17.34 -7.72 -7.38
C LEU A 320 -17.27 -7.87 -5.85
N ALA A 321 -18.02 -7.05 -5.10
CA ALA A 321 -17.99 -7.02 -3.64
C ALA A 321 -18.31 -8.40 -3.03
N ALA A 322 -19.37 -9.07 -3.48
CA ALA A 322 -19.76 -10.39 -2.96
C ALA A 322 -18.68 -11.45 -3.21
N ARG A 323 -18.07 -11.45 -4.40
CA ARG A 323 -16.97 -12.36 -4.75
C ARG A 323 -15.74 -12.11 -3.87
N PHE A 324 -15.41 -10.85 -3.64
CA PHE A 324 -14.28 -10.46 -2.80
C PHE A 324 -14.51 -10.88 -1.33
N GLU A 325 -15.68 -10.59 -0.77
CA GLU A 325 -16.01 -10.95 0.61
C GLU A 325 -16.04 -12.47 0.81
N GLN A 326 -16.53 -13.23 -0.17
CA GLN A 326 -16.47 -14.69 -0.12
C GLN A 326 -15.01 -15.19 -0.15
N ALA A 327 -14.18 -14.66 -1.06
CA ALA A 327 -12.78 -15.04 -1.14
C ALA A 327 -12.00 -14.69 0.14
N SER A 328 -12.35 -13.59 0.81
CA SER A 328 -11.77 -13.20 2.10
C SER A 328 -12.15 -14.19 3.20
N ARG A 329 -13.44 -14.54 3.32
CA ARG A 329 -13.93 -15.55 4.26
C ARG A 329 -13.29 -16.91 4.02
N ASP A 330 -13.20 -17.36 2.76
CA ASP A 330 -12.58 -18.62 2.38
C ASP A 330 -11.10 -18.66 2.74
N PHE A 331 -10.38 -17.54 2.55
CA PHE A 331 -8.98 -17.43 2.95
C PHE A 331 -8.84 -17.57 4.46
N HIS A 332 -9.62 -16.85 5.26
CA HIS A 332 -9.59 -17.02 6.71
C HIS A 332 -9.91 -18.46 7.15
N ALA A 333 -10.95 -19.08 6.59
CA ALA A 333 -11.29 -20.48 6.88
C ALA A 333 -10.19 -21.47 6.49
N SER A 334 -9.37 -21.15 5.48
CA SER A 334 -8.30 -22.03 5.00
C SER A 334 -7.04 -21.99 5.86
N ILE A 335 -6.80 -20.90 6.62
CA ILE A 335 -5.64 -20.77 7.51
C ILE A 335 -5.62 -21.86 8.59
N ASP A 336 -6.81 -22.26 9.06
CA ASP A 336 -7.00 -23.30 10.08
C ASP A 336 -6.75 -24.74 9.57
N ARG A 337 -6.71 -24.94 8.23
CA ARG A 337 -6.64 -26.28 7.64
C ARG A 337 -5.20 -26.72 7.39
N ASP A 338 -4.57 -26.10 6.41
CA ASP A 338 -3.20 -26.40 5.98
C ASP A 338 -2.66 -25.31 5.06
N ARG A 339 -1.33 -25.29 4.91
CA ARG A 339 -0.61 -24.29 4.13
C ARG A 339 -0.97 -24.32 2.62
N PRO A 340 -1.04 -25.48 1.94
CA PRO A 340 -1.49 -25.53 0.54
C PRO A 340 -2.88 -24.92 0.31
N ALA A 341 -3.86 -25.23 1.17
CA ALA A 341 -5.20 -24.67 1.11
C ALA A 341 -5.18 -23.15 1.31
N ALA A 342 -4.39 -22.67 2.28
CA ALA A 342 -4.19 -21.24 2.52
C ALA A 342 -3.56 -20.51 1.33
N ILE A 343 -2.56 -21.10 0.68
CA ILE A 343 -1.94 -20.53 -0.54
C ILE A 343 -2.96 -20.46 -1.67
N ALA A 344 -3.73 -21.52 -1.92
CA ALA A 344 -4.73 -21.53 -2.98
C ALA A 344 -5.85 -20.50 -2.73
N ALA A 345 -6.29 -20.34 -1.48
CA ALA A 345 -7.28 -19.32 -1.13
C ALA A 345 -6.70 -17.90 -1.20
N ALA A 346 -5.45 -17.70 -0.77
CA ALA A 346 -4.74 -16.43 -0.91
C ALA A 346 -4.64 -15.99 -2.37
N GLN A 347 -4.34 -16.92 -3.30
CA GLN A 347 -4.31 -16.62 -4.74
C GLN A 347 -5.68 -16.17 -5.27
N ARG A 348 -6.78 -16.81 -4.86
CA ARG A 348 -8.14 -16.40 -5.25
C ARG A 348 -8.50 -15.02 -4.71
N LEU A 349 -8.20 -14.76 -3.43
CA LEU A 349 -8.42 -13.45 -2.81
C LEU A 349 -7.59 -12.36 -3.47
N ARG A 350 -6.33 -12.67 -3.80
CA ARG A 350 -5.43 -11.79 -4.54
C ARG A 350 -6.00 -11.41 -5.91
N SER A 351 -6.50 -12.37 -6.68
CA SER A 351 -7.19 -12.08 -7.95
C SER A 351 -8.45 -11.23 -7.77
N ALA A 352 -9.20 -11.42 -6.68
CA ALA A 352 -10.35 -10.57 -6.38
C ALA A 352 -9.94 -9.13 -6.02
N ALA A 353 -8.86 -8.96 -5.24
CA ALA A 353 -8.30 -7.65 -4.91
C ALA A 353 -7.78 -6.92 -6.17
N GLN A 354 -7.11 -7.64 -7.08
CA GLN A 354 -6.65 -7.10 -8.36
C GLN A 354 -7.81 -6.61 -9.23
N ALA A 355 -8.90 -7.39 -9.31
CA ALA A 355 -10.11 -6.99 -10.04
C ALA A 355 -10.78 -5.76 -9.44
N LEU A 356 -10.80 -5.63 -8.10
CA LEU A 356 -11.27 -4.40 -7.44
C LEU A 356 -10.37 -3.21 -7.76
N ALA A 357 -9.05 -3.39 -7.73
CA ALA A 357 -8.13 -2.33 -8.12
C ALA A 357 -8.34 -1.89 -9.58
N ASP A 358 -8.71 -2.80 -10.49
CA ASP A 358 -9.02 -2.46 -11.89
C ASP A 358 -10.31 -1.63 -11.96
N ALA A 359 -11.35 -2.09 -11.26
CA ALA A 359 -12.61 -1.35 -11.16
C ALA A 359 -12.41 0.05 -10.59
N PHE A 360 -11.60 0.21 -9.53
CA PHE A 360 -11.30 1.53 -8.95
C PHE A 360 -10.46 2.39 -9.89
N SER A 361 -9.55 1.80 -10.67
CA SER A 361 -8.74 2.52 -11.66
C SER A 361 -9.59 3.12 -12.78
N SER A 362 -10.68 2.45 -13.15
CA SER A 362 -11.61 2.91 -14.19
C SER A 362 -12.80 3.73 -13.66
N ALA A 363 -13.06 3.71 -12.35
CA ALA A 363 -14.19 4.40 -11.75
C ALA A 363 -13.93 5.89 -11.53
N GLN A 364 -14.96 6.71 -11.71
CA GLN A 364 -14.98 8.10 -11.25
C GLN A 364 -15.41 8.14 -9.78
N LEU A 365 -14.46 8.37 -8.88
CA LEU A 365 -14.70 8.45 -7.44
C LEU A 365 -14.73 9.90 -6.99
N GLY A 366 -15.91 10.50 -7.11
CA GLY A 366 -16.21 11.86 -6.68
C GLY A 366 -16.88 11.91 -5.31
N THR A 367 -17.40 13.09 -4.99
CA THR A 367 -18.04 13.41 -3.70
C THR A 367 -19.11 12.41 -3.26
N PRO A 368 -20.07 11.98 -4.12
CA PRO A 368 -21.10 11.03 -3.69
C PRO A 368 -20.52 9.69 -3.26
N GLN A 369 -19.51 9.19 -3.99
CA GLN A 369 -18.83 7.94 -3.65
C GLN A 369 -18.04 8.08 -2.36
N THR A 370 -17.34 9.21 -2.14
CA THR A 370 -16.60 9.47 -0.90
C THR A 370 -17.50 9.42 0.33
N PHE A 371 -18.64 10.14 0.31
CA PHE A 371 -19.62 10.08 1.41
C PHE A 371 -20.16 8.66 1.61
N ALA A 372 -20.55 7.97 0.53
CA ALA A 372 -21.08 6.62 0.61
C ALA A 372 -20.06 5.60 1.16
N ILE A 373 -18.77 5.78 0.87
CA ILE A 373 -17.70 4.94 1.43
C ILE A 373 -17.54 5.18 2.93
N ILE A 374 -17.50 6.45 3.38
CA ILE A 374 -17.44 6.79 4.81
C ILE A 374 -18.65 6.19 5.57
N ASP A 375 -19.84 6.31 4.98
CA ASP A 375 -21.06 5.71 5.53
C ASP A 375 -20.95 4.18 5.61
N THR A 376 -20.39 3.53 4.59
CA THR A 376 -20.23 2.08 4.54
C THR A 376 -19.19 1.58 5.56
N ILE A 377 -18.09 2.31 5.77
CA ILE A 377 -17.07 1.99 6.78
C ILE A 377 -17.69 1.86 8.18
N THR A 378 -18.70 2.68 8.49
CA THR A 378 -19.38 2.68 9.80
C THR A 378 -20.72 1.96 9.83
N ALA A 379 -21.19 1.43 8.70
CA ALA A 379 -22.39 0.60 8.63
C ALA A 379 -22.19 -0.73 9.37
N ASN A 380 -23.27 -1.32 9.89
CA ASN A 380 -23.22 -2.57 10.67
C ASN A 380 -22.43 -3.68 9.96
N ALA A 381 -22.58 -3.80 8.64
CA ALA A 381 -21.91 -4.81 7.82
C ALA A 381 -20.36 -4.76 7.88
N ILE A 382 -19.78 -3.60 8.25
CA ILE A 382 -18.34 -3.37 8.36
C ILE A 382 -17.94 -3.11 9.82
N ARG A 383 -18.69 -2.28 10.55
CA ARG A 383 -18.37 -1.84 11.92
C ARG A 383 -18.16 -3.00 12.90
N GLU A 384 -18.92 -4.09 12.75
CA GLU A 384 -18.78 -5.27 13.62
C GLU A 384 -17.46 -6.02 13.42
N ARG A 385 -16.76 -5.76 12.30
CA ARG A 385 -15.46 -6.35 11.96
C ARG A 385 -14.28 -5.63 12.61
N PHE A 386 -14.50 -4.45 13.22
CA PHE A 386 -13.46 -3.71 13.97
C PHE A 386 -13.24 -4.33 15.35
N THR A 387 -12.77 -5.58 15.39
CA THR A 387 -12.53 -6.37 16.60
C THR A 387 -11.11 -6.23 17.15
N ASP A 388 -10.19 -5.82 16.28
CA ASP A 388 -8.76 -5.80 16.54
C ASP A 388 -8.17 -4.44 16.16
N TYR A 389 -7.00 -4.16 16.74
CA TYR A 389 -6.36 -2.86 16.66
C TYR A 389 -6.03 -2.44 15.22
N ALA A 390 -5.47 -3.36 14.42
CA ALA A 390 -5.01 -3.06 13.07
C ALA A 390 -6.14 -2.58 12.14
N GLY A 391 -7.28 -3.27 12.15
CA GLY A 391 -8.46 -2.88 11.37
C GLY A 391 -9.01 -1.51 11.75
N SER A 392 -8.96 -1.18 13.03
CA SER A 392 -9.44 0.10 13.57
C SER A 392 -8.52 1.27 13.25
N VAL A 393 -7.20 1.06 13.29
CA VAL A 393 -6.20 2.04 12.83
C VAL A 393 -6.45 2.40 11.36
N GLN A 394 -6.63 1.42 10.48
CA GLN A 394 -6.97 1.71 9.08
C GLN A 394 -8.30 2.43 8.92
N ALA A 395 -9.32 2.07 9.71
CA ALA A 395 -10.64 2.68 9.60
C ALA A 395 -10.66 4.17 9.99
N VAL A 396 -9.92 4.57 11.03
CA VAL A 396 -9.80 5.99 11.40
C VAL A 396 -8.95 6.77 10.41
N MET A 397 -7.82 6.20 9.94
CA MET A 397 -7.03 6.83 8.87
C MET A 397 -7.86 7.02 7.61
N ALA A 398 -8.59 5.99 7.16
CA ALA A 398 -9.47 6.07 6.01
C ALA A 398 -10.55 7.16 6.17
N THR A 399 -11.17 7.26 7.35
CA THR A 399 -12.20 8.28 7.60
C THR A 399 -11.63 9.70 7.54
N ASP A 400 -10.43 9.92 8.10
CA ASP A 400 -9.74 11.21 8.08
C ASP A 400 -9.26 11.59 6.67
N THR A 401 -8.66 10.64 5.95
CA THR A 401 -8.24 10.79 4.55
C THR A 401 -9.44 11.14 3.66
N LEU A 402 -10.55 10.42 3.78
CA LEU A 402 -11.74 10.66 2.96
C LEU A 402 -12.44 11.98 3.32
N LEU A 403 -12.41 12.41 4.59
CA LEU A 403 -12.86 13.77 4.95
C LEU A 403 -11.96 14.83 4.32
N SER A 404 -10.64 14.63 4.37
CA SER A 404 -9.67 15.55 3.74
C SER A 404 -9.89 15.63 2.22
N ALA A 405 -10.25 14.52 1.57
CA ALA A 405 -10.63 14.50 0.16
C ALA A 405 -11.87 15.37 -0.13
N LEU A 406 -12.88 15.36 0.75
CA LEU A 406 -14.07 16.23 0.62
C LEU A 406 -13.70 17.71 0.78
N VAL A 407 -12.78 18.03 1.68
CA VAL A 407 -12.27 19.40 1.87
C VAL A 407 -11.51 19.88 0.63
N ASN A 408 -10.60 19.06 0.11
CA ASN A 408 -9.79 19.38 -1.07
C ASN A 408 -10.64 19.54 -2.34
N GLN A 409 -11.81 18.90 -2.40
CA GLN A 409 -12.78 19.05 -3.49
C GLN A 409 -13.71 20.27 -3.31
N GLY A 410 -13.52 21.06 -2.25
CA GLY A 410 -14.34 22.24 -1.94
C GLY A 410 -15.77 21.92 -1.47
N GLN A 411 -16.07 20.64 -1.17
CA GLN A 411 -17.40 20.19 -0.78
C GLN A 411 -17.65 20.40 0.71
N VAL A 412 -16.60 20.26 1.51
CA VAL A 412 -16.60 20.56 2.93
C VAL A 412 -15.66 21.73 3.17
N SER A 413 -16.13 22.78 3.86
CA SER A 413 -15.25 23.88 4.23
C SER A 413 -14.25 23.44 5.30
N ALA A 414 -13.06 24.07 5.32
CA ALA A 414 -12.07 23.83 6.37
C ALA A 414 -12.64 24.08 7.78
N GLY A 415 -13.54 25.06 7.92
CA GLY A 415 -14.24 25.33 9.18
C GLY A 415 -15.18 24.20 9.60
N ALA A 416 -15.97 23.66 8.67
CA ALA A 416 -16.85 22.51 8.94
C ALA A 416 -16.05 21.24 9.31
N ALA A 417 -14.95 20.98 8.60
CA ALA A 417 -14.04 19.87 8.92
C ALA A 417 -13.39 20.05 10.30
N SER A 418 -13.02 21.28 10.67
CA SER A 418 -12.48 21.60 12.00
C SER A 418 -13.47 21.24 13.12
N GLY A 419 -14.77 21.47 12.89
CA GLY A 419 -15.85 21.07 13.82
C GLY A 419 -15.95 19.55 14.04
N ILE A 420 -15.48 18.74 13.09
CA ILE A 420 -15.47 17.26 13.17
C ILE A 420 -14.17 16.74 13.79
N ARG A 421 -13.11 17.55 13.82
CA ARG A 421 -11.77 17.11 14.24
C ARG A 421 -11.75 16.53 15.66
N ALA A 422 -12.60 17.03 16.56
CA ALA A 422 -12.73 16.47 17.90
C ALA A 422 -13.18 15.00 17.92
N ASP A 423 -14.14 14.63 17.06
CA ASP A 423 -14.63 13.25 16.94
C ASP A 423 -13.57 12.34 16.29
N ILE A 424 -12.89 12.82 15.24
CA ILE A 424 -11.78 12.08 14.60
C ILE A 424 -10.62 11.87 15.59
N ASN A 425 -10.23 12.90 16.34
CA ASN A 425 -9.20 12.79 17.36
C ASN A 425 -9.61 11.84 18.49
N ALA A 426 -10.90 11.76 18.84
CA ALA A 426 -11.39 10.77 19.78
C ALA A 426 -11.23 9.34 19.24
N ALA A 427 -11.48 9.12 17.94
CA ALA A 427 -11.23 7.83 17.30
C ALA A 427 -9.74 7.49 17.23
N TYR A 428 -8.86 8.44 16.93
CA TYR A 428 -7.41 8.22 16.99
C TYR A 428 -6.92 7.89 18.40
N ARG A 429 -7.45 8.56 19.43
CA ARG A 429 -7.12 8.22 20.82
C ARG A 429 -7.53 6.79 21.19
N ALA A 430 -8.65 6.32 20.68
CA ALA A 430 -9.12 4.94 20.90
C ALA A 430 -8.22 3.88 20.23
N VAL A 431 -7.31 4.28 19.34
CA VAL A 431 -6.29 3.42 18.72
C VAL A 431 -4.87 3.96 18.93
N HIS A 432 -4.65 4.72 19.99
CA HIS A 432 -3.33 5.28 20.29
C HIS A 432 -2.36 4.23 20.85
N ASP A 433 -2.86 3.39 21.76
CA ASP A 433 -2.08 2.30 22.35
C ASP A 433 -2.75 0.96 22.03
N PRO A 434 -2.06 0.04 21.33
CA PRO A 434 -2.60 -1.28 21.09
C PRO A 434 -2.84 -2.12 22.35
N ASN A 435 -2.13 -1.87 23.45
CA ASN A 435 -2.25 -2.65 24.68
C ASN A 435 -3.54 -2.33 25.46
N ASP A 436 -4.07 -1.12 25.28
CA ASP A 436 -5.30 -0.63 25.91
C ASP A 436 -6.48 -0.56 24.92
N TYR A 437 -6.35 -1.23 23.77
CA TYR A 437 -7.34 -1.15 22.70
C TYR A 437 -8.71 -1.72 23.12
N ASP A 438 -9.73 -0.86 23.09
CA ASP A 438 -11.14 -1.21 23.32
C ASP A 438 -11.96 -1.13 22.00
N PRO A 439 -12.38 -2.27 21.43
CA PRO A 439 -13.20 -2.30 20.22
C PRO A 439 -14.52 -1.54 20.35
N ALA A 440 -15.17 -1.57 21.52
CA ALA A 440 -16.47 -0.94 21.71
C ALA A 440 -16.36 0.59 21.73
N GLY A 441 -15.42 1.11 22.52
CA GLY A 441 -15.07 2.53 22.56
C GLY A 441 -14.64 3.05 21.20
N PHE A 442 -13.81 2.30 20.47
CA PHE A 442 -13.44 2.66 19.10
C PHE A 442 -14.65 2.77 18.18
N ARG A 443 -15.48 1.72 18.07
CA ARG A 443 -16.68 1.72 17.19
C ARG A 443 -17.64 2.87 17.51
N ALA A 444 -17.79 3.21 18.79
CA ALA A 444 -18.60 4.34 19.22
C ALA A 444 -18.01 5.68 18.75
N SER A 445 -16.70 5.89 18.94
CA SER A 445 -16.00 7.11 18.50
C SER A 445 -16.00 7.30 16.98
N LEU A 446 -15.68 6.25 16.22
CA LEU A 446 -15.72 6.29 14.75
C LEU A 446 -17.14 6.53 14.23
N GLY A 447 -18.15 5.94 14.86
CA GLY A 447 -19.56 6.16 14.53
C GLY A 447 -19.99 7.62 14.71
N ARG A 448 -19.52 8.30 15.77
CA ARG A 448 -19.77 9.74 15.96
C ARG A 448 -19.11 10.58 14.86
N ALA A 449 -17.86 10.30 14.54
CA ALA A 449 -17.14 10.99 13.46
C ALA A 449 -17.86 10.86 12.12
N ALA A 450 -18.23 9.63 11.72
CA ALA A 450 -18.96 9.42 10.46
C ALA A 450 -20.35 10.06 10.46
N ALA A 451 -21.09 10.03 11.58
CA ALA A 451 -22.36 10.73 11.69
C ALA A 451 -22.20 12.25 11.56
N ALA A 452 -21.11 12.82 12.10
CA ALA A 452 -20.79 14.22 11.94
C ALA A 452 -20.46 14.58 10.48
N ILE A 453 -19.68 13.74 9.79
CA ILE A 453 -19.38 13.91 8.36
C ILE A 453 -20.65 13.83 7.52
N ARG A 454 -21.54 12.86 7.78
CA ARG A 454 -22.81 12.71 7.06
C ARG A 454 -23.69 13.96 7.12
N ARG A 455 -23.65 14.71 8.22
CA ARG A 455 -24.41 15.97 8.38
C ARG A 455 -23.89 17.12 7.51
N LEU A 456 -22.74 16.95 6.85
CA LEU A 456 -22.17 17.94 5.94
C LEU A 456 -22.61 17.75 4.48
N ARG A 457 -23.32 16.66 4.18
CA ARG A 457 -23.96 16.44 2.89
C ARG A 457 -25.23 17.28 2.80
#